data_AF-A0A1Y6HVV3-F1
#
_entry.id   AF-A0A1Y6HVV3-F1
#
_cell.length_a   1.000
_cell.length_b   1.000
_cell.length_c   1.000
_cell.angle_alpha   90.00
_cell.angle_beta   90.00
_cell.angle_gamma   90.00
#
_symmetry.space_group_name_H-M   'P 1'
#
loop_
_entity.id
_entity.type
_entity.pdbx_description
1 polymer ?
#
loop_
_entity_poly.entity_id
_entity_poly.type
_entity_poly.pdbx_seq_one_letter_code
_entity_poly.pdbx_strand_id
1 'polypeptide(L)'
;MLMNEDTKRQTDMKNAALRAADVLRGLANSDRLLLMCQLSLGEANVAGLEAAVGITQPTLSQQLGVMRRLKLVETRRAGKMVYYRIEDNRIMTLLNTLYDLYCPQAGTGKGSHNNE
;
A
#
# COMPACT_ATOMS: atom_id res chain seq x y z
N MET A 1 19.04 -31.81 20.83
CA MET A 1 19.25 -31.40 19.42
C MET A 1 19.35 -29.87 19.41
N LEU A 2 20.57 -29.34 19.51
CA LEU A 2 20.80 -27.89 19.51
C LEU A 2 20.65 -27.41 18.07
N MET A 3 19.59 -26.67 17.76
CA MET A 3 19.50 -25.97 16.49
C MET A 3 20.65 -24.96 16.44
N ASN A 4 21.53 -25.09 15.44
CA ASN A 4 22.66 -24.19 15.22
C ASN A 4 22.14 -22.76 14.94
N GLU A 5 22.76 -21.74 15.55
CA GLU A 5 22.29 -20.34 15.46
C GLU A 5 22.25 -19.83 14.00
N ASP A 6 23.19 -20.29 13.17
CA ASP A 6 23.21 -20.00 11.73
C ASP A 6 21.99 -20.58 10.99
N THR A 7 21.60 -21.80 11.32
CA THR A 7 20.41 -22.46 10.74
C THR A 7 19.14 -21.74 11.15
N LYS A 8 19.05 -21.26 12.40
CA LYS A 8 17.93 -20.46 12.88
C LYS A 8 17.85 -19.13 12.13
N ARG A 9 18.97 -18.40 12.00
CA ARG A 9 19.04 -17.12 11.27
C ARG A 9 18.63 -17.27 9.80
N GLN A 10 19.08 -18.32 9.12
CA GLN A 10 18.71 -18.59 7.73
C GLN A 10 17.21 -18.89 7.60
N THR A 11 16.63 -19.65 8.53
CA THR A 11 15.20 -19.96 8.54
C THR A 11 14.36 -18.70 8.79
N ASP A 12 14.76 -17.86 9.75
CA ASP A 12 14.11 -16.59 10.05
C ASP A 12 14.12 -15.66 8.82
N MET A 13 15.25 -15.58 8.10
CA MET A 13 15.38 -14.80 6.87
C MET A 13 14.48 -15.33 5.75
N LYS A 14 14.42 -16.64 5.53
CA LYS A 14 13.52 -17.25 4.52
C LYS A 14 12.06 -16.93 4.82
N ASN A 15 11.65 -17.04 6.09
CA ASN A 15 10.29 -16.69 6.50
C ASN A 15 9.99 -15.20 6.32
N ALA A 16 10.95 -14.31 6.59
CA ALA A 16 10.81 -12.89 6.33
C ALA A 16 10.64 -12.59 4.83
N ALA A 17 11.47 -13.21 3.97
CA ALA A 17 11.39 -13.06 2.53
C ALA A 17 10.04 -13.53 1.96
N LEU A 18 9.52 -14.67 2.44
CA LEU A 18 8.18 -15.17 2.05
C LEU A 18 7.08 -14.16 2.39
N ARG A 19 7.06 -13.66 3.63
CA ARG A 19 6.08 -12.65 4.06
C ARG A 19 6.18 -11.36 3.24
N ALA A 20 7.39 -10.89 2.98
CA ALA A 20 7.61 -9.68 2.16
C ALA A 20 7.14 -9.90 0.72
N ALA A 21 7.44 -11.06 0.12
CA ALA A 21 7.01 -11.38 -1.24
C ALA A 21 5.48 -11.44 -1.37
N ASP A 22 4.76 -11.94 -0.37
CA ASP A 22 3.30 -11.96 -0.38
C ASP A 22 2.71 -10.54 -0.33
N VAL A 23 3.28 -9.65 0.50
CA VAL A 23 2.89 -8.23 0.52
C VAL A 23 3.17 -7.57 -0.82
N LEU A 24 4.37 -7.75 -1.38
CA LEU A 24 4.77 -7.17 -2.66
C LEU A 24 3.89 -7.67 -3.81
N ARG A 25 3.53 -8.95 -3.84
CA ARG A 25 2.60 -9.50 -4.83
C ARG A 25 1.23 -8.85 -4.71
N GLY A 26 0.79 -8.59 -3.47
CA GLY A 26 -0.41 -7.80 -3.21
C GLY A 26 -0.31 -6.38 -3.73
N LEU A 27 0.84 -5.73 -3.62
CA LEU A 27 1.04 -4.35 -4.07
C LEU A 27 1.38 -4.21 -5.57
N ALA A 28 1.82 -5.28 -6.25
CA ALA A 28 2.25 -5.25 -7.65
C ALA A 28 1.08 -5.11 -8.65
N ASN A 29 0.30 -4.04 -8.54
CA ASN A 29 -0.78 -3.63 -9.43
C ASN A 29 -1.04 -2.12 -9.27
N SER A 30 -1.17 -1.41 -10.38
CA SER A 30 -1.33 0.06 -10.41
C SER A 30 -2.54 0.54 -9.62
N ASP A 31 -3.69 -0.09 -9.82
CA ASP A 31 -4.96 0.32 -9.20
C ASP A 31 -4.90 0.16 -7.68
N ARG A 32 -4.32 -0.95 -7.22
CA ARG A 32 -4.11 -1.16 -5.78
C ARG A 32 -3.11 -0.17 -5.21
N LEU A 33 -2.02 0.16 -5.91
CA LEU A 33 -1.10 1.20 -5.44
C LEU A 33 -1.78 2.57 -5.32
N LEU A 34 -2.62 2.96 -6.29
CA LEU A 34 -3.40 4.19 -6.20
C LEU A 34 -4.32 4.19 -4.98
N LEU A 35 -5.05 3.11 -4.75
CA LEU A 35 -5.92 2.96 -3.58
C LEU A 35 -5.14 2.99 -2.27
N MET A 36 -3.99 2.33 -2.21
CA MET A 36 -3.14 2.29 -1.02
C MET A 36 -2.51 3.67 -0.73
N CYS A 37 -2.10 4.41 -1.75
CA CYS A 37 -1.65 5.80 -1.60
C CYS A 37 -2.78 6.71 -1.11
N GLN A 38 -4.02 6.51 -1.56
CA GLN A 38 -5.15 7.28 -1.03
C GLN A 38 -5.44 6.92 0.44
N LEU A 39 -5.34 5.63 0.79
CA LEU A 39 -5.58 5.15 2.16
C LEU A 39 -4.43 5.45 3.14
N SER A 40 -3.22 5.75 2.65
CA SER A 40 -2.12 6.20 3.51
C SER A 40 -2.36 7.62 4.06
N LEU A 41 -3.24 8.40 3.43
CA LEU A 41 -3.68 9.71 3.91
C LEU A 41 -4.74 9.60 5.02
N GLY A 42 -5.40 8.44 5.16
CA GLY A 42 -6.41 8.21 6.20
C GLY A 42 -7.51 7.22 5.79
N GLU A 43 -8.41 6.96 6.73
CA GLU A 43 -9.58 6.09 6.51
C GLU A 43 -10.53 6.70 5.46
N ALA A 44 -10.99 5.89 4.50
CA ALA A 44 -11.91 6.33 3.46
C ALA A 44 -12.99 5.28 3.18
N ASN A 45 -14.19 5.73 2.77
CA ASN A 45 -15.24 4.84 2.29
C ASN A 45 -15.13 4.61 0.78
N VAL A 46 -15.91 3.65 0.26
CA VAL A 46 -15.88 3.27 -1.17
C VAL A 46 -16.13 4.46 -2.10
N ALA A 47 -17.12 5.30 -1.81
CA ALA A 47 -17.45 6.45 -2.65
C ALA A 47 -16.32 7.50 -2.67
N GLY A 48 -15.68 7.73 -1.52
CA GLY A 48 -14.53 8.64 -1.42
C GLY A 48 -13.32 8.11 -2.19
N LEU A 49 -13.08 6.79 -2.13
CA LEU A 49 -12.02 6.15 -2.92
C LEU A 49 -12.30 6.27 -4.41
N GLU A 50 -13.52 5.95 -4.85
CA GLU A 50 -13.95 6.07 -6.26
C GLU A 50 -13.70 7.48 -6.81
N ALA A 51 -14.09 8.51 -6.06
CA ALA A 51 -13.89 9.91 -6.43
C ALA A 51 -12.40 10.31 -6.45
N ALA A 52 -11.59 9.79 -5.53
CA ALA A 52 -10.19 10.18 -5.39
C ALA A 52 -9.28 9.54 -6.46
N VAL A 53 -9.52 8.26 -6.80
CA VAL A 53 -8.65 7.52 -7.72
C VAL A 53 -9.23 7.35 -9.12
N GLY A 54 -10.50 7.71 -9.33
CA GLY A 54 -11.18 7.59 -10.64
C GLY A 54 -11.47 6.14 -11.07
N ILE A 55 -11.34 5.18 -10.16
CA ILE A 55 -11.61 3.76 -10.41
C ILE A 55 -13.05 3.45 -10.04
N THR A 56 -13.84 3.04 -11.03
CA THR A 56 -15.26 2.77 -10.84
C THR A 56 -15.55 1.31 -10.48
N GLN A 57 -16.78 1.05 -10.06
CA GLN A 57 -17.31 -0.31 -9.94
C GLN A 57 -17.38 -1.00 -11.31
N PRO A 58 -17.20 -2.35 -11.39
CA PRO A 58 -16.93 -3.28 -10.29
C PRO A 58 -15.44 -3.42 -9.92
N THR A 59 -14.54 -2.82 -10.70
CA THR A 59 -13.09 -2.93 -10.53
C THR A 59 -12.64 -2.50 -9.15
N LEU A 60 -13.16 -1.36 -8.65
CA LEU A 60 -12.87 -0.87 -7.31
C LEU A 60 -13.15 -1.90 -6.23
N SER A 61 -14.35 -2.49 -6.22
CA SER A 61 -14.72 -3.53 -5.24
C SER A 61 -13.87 -4.78 -5.37
N GLN A 62 -13.51 -5.18 -6.60
CA GLN A 62 -12.62 -6.31 -6.82
C GLN A 62 -11.25 -6.08 -6.20
N GLN A 63 -10.65 -4.90 -6.43
CA GLN A 63 -9.34 -4.57 -5.86
C GLN A 63 -9.39 -4.44 -4.33
N LEU A 64 -10.41 -3.79 -3.76
CA LEU A 64 -10.62 -3.73 -2.31
C LEU A 64 -10.80 -5.13 -1.70
N GLY A 65 -11.51 -6.03 -2.41
CA GLY A 65 -11.65 -7.43 -2.03
C GLY A 65 -10.32 -8.18 -2.01
N VAL A 66 -9.46 -7.97 -3.04
CA VAL A 66 -8.11 -8.53 -3.09
C VAL A 66 -7.26 -8.00 -1.91
N MET A 67 -7.23 -6.68 -1.70
CA MET A 67 -6.43 -6.07 -0.62
C MET A 67 -6.86 -6.56 0.76
N ARG A 68 -8.17 -6.73 0.99
CA ARG A 68 -8.71 -7.29 2.23
C ARG A 68 -8.31 -8.76 2.41
N ARG A 69 -8.39 -9.59 1.37
CA ARG A 69 -7.95 -11.00 1.43
C ARG A 69 -6.46 -11.12 1.74
N LEU A 70 -5.66 -10.21 1.22
CA LEU A 70 -4.22 -10.14 1.45
C LEU A 70 -3.85 -9.41 2.75
N LYS A 71 -4.84 -9.01 3.57
CA LYS A 71 -4.66 -8.29 4.84
C LYS A 71 -3.84 -6.99 4.70
N LEU A 72 -3.96 -6.33 3.55
CA LEU A 72 -3.32 -5.03 3.31
C LEU A 72 -4.15 -3.87 3.88
N VAL A 73 -5.46 -4.09 4.02
CA VAL A 73 -6.42 -3.11 4.54
C VAL A 73 -7.38 -3.79 5.51
N GLU A 74 -7.81 -3.04 6.50
CA GLU A 74 -8.89 -3.41 7.41
C GLU A 74 -10.18 -2.68 7.05
N THR A 75 -11.31 -3.24 7.47
CA THR A 75 -12.63 -2.65 7.20
C THR A 75 -13.43 -2.41 8.45
N ARG A 76 -14.10 -1.26 8.52
CA ARG A 76 -15.06 -0.91 9.57
C ARG A 76 -16.41 -0.54 8.94
N ARG A 77 -17.51 -0.94 9.57
CA ARG A 77 -18.85 -0.51 9.16
C ARG A 77 -19.33 0.64 10.03
N ALA A 78 -19.89 1.67 9.40
CA ALA A 78 -20.61 2.74 10.09
C ALA A 78 -21.93 3.00 9.34
N GLY A 79 -23.03 2.52 9.93
CA GLY A 79 -24.33 2.49 9.26
C GLY A 79 -24.30 1.65 7.99
N LYS A 80 -24.67 2.24 6.86
CA LYS A 80 -24.67 1.58 5.53
C LYS A 80 -23.32 1.64 4.82
N MET A 81 -22.35 2.36 5.36
CA MET A 81 -21.04 2.59 4.73
C MET A 81 -19.99 1.61 5.26
N VAL A 82 -19.10 1.18 4.35
CA VAL A 82 -17.88 0.43 4.67
C VAL A 82 -16.70 1.37 4.47
N TYR A 83 -15.88 1.47 5.51
CA TYR A 83 -14.65 2.24 5.55
C TYR A 83 -13.45 1.31 5.50
N TYR A 84 -12.39 1.76 4.86
CA TYR A 84 -11.12 1.07 4.67
C TYR A 84 -10.00 1.88 5.28
N ARG A 85 -9.03 1.21 5.91
CA ARG A 85 -7.82 1.82 6.46
C ARG A 85 -6.64 0.85 6.41
N ILE A 86 -5.42 1.38 6.46
CA ILE A 86 -4.19 0.60 6.63
C ILE A 86 -3.83 0.58 8.11
N GLU A 87 -3.74 -0.61 8.72
CA GLU A 87 -3.36 -0.76 10.13
C GLU A 87 -1.89 -1.18 10.31
N ASP A 88 -1.30 -1.85 9.32
CA ASP A 88 0.06 -2.36 9.46
C ASP A 88 1.07 -1.25 9.13
N ASN A 89 1.77 -0.77 10.17
CA ASN A 89 2.82 0.24 10.04
C ASN A 89 3.92 -0.14 9.04
N ARG A 90 4.19 -1.44 8.83
CA ARG A 90 5.20 -1.88 7.85
C ARG A 90 4.75 -1.58 6.42
N ILE A 91 3.44 -1.69 6.16
CA ILE A 91 2.85 -1.35 4.86
C ILE A 91 2.91 0.16 4.67
N MET A 92 2.58 0.95 5.70
CA MET A 92 2.70 2.41 5.66
C MET A 92 4.13 2.86 5.34
N THR A 93 5.14 2.30 6.02
CA THR A 93 6.54 2.59 5.71
C THR A 93 6.91 2.26 4.27
N LEU A 94 6.49 1.10 3.76
CA LEU A 94 6.75 0.70 2.38
C LEU A 94 6.10 1.65 1.37
N LEU A 95 4.83 2.03 1.60
CA LEU A 95 4.12 2.96 0.72
C LEU A 95 4.74 4.35 0.71
N ASN A 96 5.18 4.86 1.87
CA ASN A 96 5.89 6.12 1.95
C ASN A 96 7.19 6.08 1.14
N THR A 97 7.97 5.00 1.26
CA THR A 97 9.17 4.81 0.44
C THR A 97 8.84 4.77 -1.06
N LEU A 98 7.79 4.07 -1.47
CA LEU A 98 7.38 4.02 -2.88
C LEU A 98 6.90 5.40 -3.38
N TYR A 99 6.17 6.14 -2.54
CA TYR A 99 5.73 7.49 -2.84
C TYR A 99 6.92 8.41 -3.06
N ASP A 100 7.89 8.41 -2.13
CA ASP A 100 9.09 9.25 -2.21
C ASP A 100 9.93 8.96 -3.45
N LEU A 101 9.98 7.70 -3.89
CA LEU A 101 10.78 7.26 -5.04
C LEU A 101 10.11 7.46 -6.40
N TYR A 102 8.78 7.37 -6.49
CA TYR A 102 8.07 7.29 -7.78
C TYR A 102 7.00 8.36 -7.97
N CYS A 103 6.46 8.96 -6.91
CA CYS A 103 5.44 9.98 -7.06
C CYS A 103 6.07 11.34 -7.41
N PRO A 104 5.41 12.16 -8.26
CA PRO A 104 5.89 13.50 -8.55
C PRO A 104 5.98 14.32 -7.25
N GLN A 105 7.19 14.75 -6.92
CA GLN A 105 7.38 15.71 -5.83
C GLN A 105 6.83 17.04 -6.30
N ALA A 106 5.85 17.60 -5.58
CA ALA A 106 5.31 18.92 -5.86
C ALA A 106 6.42 19.97 -5.66
N GLY A 107 7.19 20.28 -6.70
CA GLY A 107 8.15 21.40 -6.68
C GLY A 107 9.52 21.23 -7.34
N THR A 108 9.60 20.78 -8.59
CA THR A 108 10.77 21.09 -9.45
C THR A 108 10.38 21.89 -10.70
N GLY A 109 9.44 22.82 -10.52
CA GLY A 109 9.27 23.99 -11.39
C GLY A 109 10.02 25.20 -10.81
N LYS A 110 11.36 25.14 -10.72
CA LYS A 110 12.17 26.36 -10.67
C LYS A 110 12.89 26.47 -12.01
N GLY A 111 12.38 27.36 -12.85
CA GLY A 111 13.20 27.96 -13.90
C GLY A 111 14.44 28.57 -13.23
N SER A 112 15.57 27.91 -13.38
CA SER A 112 16.89 28.49 -13.18
C SER A 112 17.57 28.50 -14.54
N HIS A 113 17.10 29.40 -15.41
CA HIS A 113 17.96 30.02 -16.41
C HIS A 113 18.04 31.49 -16.05
N ASN A 114 18.96 31.80 -15.14
CA ASN A 114 19.60 33.10 -15.11
C ASN A 114 20.85 33.00 -15.99
N ASN A 115 20.96 33.96 -16.91
CA ASN A 115 22.16 34.56 -17.46
C ASN A 115 22.87 33.86 -18.64
N GLU A 116 22.60 34.36 -19.84
CA GLU A 116 23.57 35.17 -20.63
C GLU A 116 22.83 36.25 -21.43
#